data_AF-A0A5J4RQH3-F1
#
_entry.id   AF-A0A5J4RQH3-F1
#
_cell.length_a   1.000
_cell.length_b   1.000
_cell.length_c   1.000
_cell.angle_alpha   90.00
_cell.angle_beta   90.00
_cell.angle_gamma   90.00
#
_symmetry.space_group_name_H-M   'P 1'
#
loop_
_entity.id
_entity.type
_entity.pdbx_description
1 polymer ?
#
loop_
_entity_poly.entity_id
_entity_poly.type
_entity_poly.pdbx_seq_one_letter_code
_entity_poly.pdbx_strand_id
1 'polypeptide(L)'
;MTLIKSISGIRGTIGGQVGEGLNPLDIVKFTSAYAAFIRKTCQSKSNKIVVGRDARISGEMVRSVVAGTLMGMGWEVVDIDLASTPTTELAVTMEGACGGIILTASHNPKQWNALKLLNERGEFLNDAEGKEILRIAEAEEFIYADIDRIGSYRKDLTYNKKHIDNVLALDLVDTDAIKKAKFRVAIDCVNSVGGIILPELLERLGVAHVEKLYCEPTGDFAHNPEPLEKNLGDIMNLMKSGKADVAFVVDPDVDRLAMVCEDGTMYGEEYTLVSVADYILKHTPGNTVSNLSSTRALRDVSHKYGMQYHASAVG
;
A
#
# COMPACT_ATOMS: atom_id res chain seq x y z
N MET A 1 -6.11 21.67 11.40
CA MET A 1 -5.66 20.28 11.54
C MET A 1 -6.86 19.39 11.36
N THR A 2 -6.67 18.18 10.84
CA THR A 2 -7.80 17.33 10.46
C THR A 2 -7.49 15.90 10.86
N LEU A 3 -8.47 15.26 11.51
CA LEU A 3 -8.51 13.83 11.78
C LEU A 3 -9.75 13.25 11.10
N ILE A 4 -9.56 12.30 10.21
CA ILE A 4 -10.62 11.60 9.46
C ILE A 4 -10.63 10.15 9.90
N LYS A 5 -11.81 9.66 10.25
CA LYS A 5 -12.07 8.29 10.67
C LYS A 5 -12.92 7.62 9.60
N SER A 6 -12.32 6.76 8.76
CA SER A 6 -13.02 6.06 7.68
C SER A 6 -12.50 4.64 7.47
N ILE A 7 -13.14 3.88 6.57
CA ILE A 7 -12.74 2.52 6.17
C ILE A 7 -11.30 2.47 5.64
N SER A 8 -10.85 3.52 4.96
CA SER A 8 -9.50 3.64 4.42
C SER A 8 -8.47 4.07 5.48
N GLY A 9 -8.73 3.78 6.75
CA GLY A 9 -7.87 4.06 7.89
C GLY A 9 -8.18 5.35 8.65
N ILE A 10 -7.51 5.50 9.78
CA ILE A 10 -7.58 6.67 10.66
C ILE A 10 -6.44 7.60 10.27
N ARG A 11 -6.76 8.68 9.57
CA ARG A 11 -5.77 9.58 8.95
C ARG A 11 -5.84 10.98 9.51
N GLY A 12 -4.71 11.66 9.62
CA GLY A 12 -4.71 13.05 10.01
C GLY A 12 -3.37 13.74 9.81
N THR A 13 -3.39 15.07 9.96
CA THR A 13 -2.17 15.86 10.00
C THR A 13 -1.44 15.63 11.32
N ILE A 14 -0.12 15.52 11.28
CA ILE A 14 0.72 15.40 12.49
C ILE A 14 0.79 16.75 13.22
N GLY A 15 0.79 16.70 14.56
CA GLY A 15 0.81 17.87 15.44
C GLY A 15 -0.56 18.22 16.00
N GLY A 16 -0.63 19.34 16.73
CA GLY A 16 -1.88 19.87 17.27
C GLY A 16 -2.29 19.38 18.65
N GLN A 17 -3.51 19.74 19.05
CA GLN A 17 -4.12 19.25 20.29
C GLN A 17 -4.69 17.84 20.10
N VAL A 18 -4.99 17.19 21.22
CA VAL A 18 -5.62 15.86 21.24
C VAL A 18 -6.95 15.89 20.49
N GLY A 19 -7.16 14.94 19.57
CA GLY A 19 -8.38 14.84 18.76
C GLY A 19 -8.47 15.74 17.54
N GLU A 20 -7.53 16.68 17.33
CA GLU A 20 -7.52 17.56 16.16
C GLU A 20 -6.75 16.99 14.95
N GLY A 21 -5.86 16.02 15.19
CA GLY A 21 -4.96 15.43 14.21
C GLY A 21 -4.52 14.02 14.61
N LEU A 22 -3.49 13.49 13.97
CA LEU A 22 -2.91 12.19 14.31
C LEU A 22 -1.68 12.37 15.22
N ASN A 23 -1.90 12.85 16.44
CA ASN A 23 -0.83 13.01 17.44
C ASN A 23 -0.57 11.69 18.21
N PRO A 24 0.49 11.62 19.04
CA PRO A 24 0.84 10.38 19.75
C PRO A 24 -0.29 9.78 20.61
N LEU A 25 -1.11 10.60 21.29
CA LEU A 25 -2.21 10.06 22.12
C LEU A 25 -3.32 9.47 21.26
N ASP A 26 -3.64 10.10 20.12
CA ASP A 26 -4.58 9.54 19.15
C ASP A 26 -4.05 8.22 18.57
N ILE A 27 -2.75 8.16 18.24
CA ILE A 27 -2.11 6.93 17.73
C ILE A 27 -2.21 5.80 18.76
N VAL A 28 -1.89 6.06 20.04
CA VAL A 28 -2.05 5.07 21.12
C VAL A 28 -3.49 4.60 21.20
N LYS A 29 -4.46 5.54 21.30
CA LYS A 29 -5.89 5.22 21.46
C LYS A 29 -6.39 4.29 20.35
N PHE A 30 -6.10 4.63 19.09
CA PHE A 30 -6.59 3.85 17.95
C PHE A 30 -5.82 2.55 17.73
N THR A 31 -4.52 2.51 18.03
CA THR A 31 -3.74 1.27 18.02
C THR A 31 -4.27 0.31 19.08
N SER A 32 -4.58 0.80 20.28
CA SER A 32 -5.12 -0.01 21.37
C SER A 32 -6.52 -0.56 21.05
N ALA A 33 -7.37 0.26 20.44
CA ALA A 33 -8.68 -0.18 19.99
C ALA A 33 -8.61 -1.27 18.91
N TYR A 34 -7.74 -1.08 17.91
CA TYR A 34 -7.47 -2.09 16.89
C TYR A 34 -6.94 -3.39 17.50
N ALA A 35 -5.95 -3.32 18.38
CA ALA A 35 -5.38 -4.45 19.08
C ALA A 35 -6.43 -5.23 19.90
N ALA A 36 -7.32 -4.53 20.61
CA ALA A 36 -8.40 -5.16 21.35
C ALA A 36 -9.44 -5.81 20.43
N PHE A 37 -9.75 -5.17 19.30
CA PHE A 37 -10.65 -5.71 18.28
C PHE A 37 -10.09 -7.01 17.67
N ILE A 38 -8.86 -6.97 17.17
CA ILE A 38 -8.20 -8.14 16.52
C ILE A 38 -8.12 -9.33 17.47
N ARG A 39 -7.86 -9.10 18.76
CA ARG A 39 -7.83 -10.18 19.76
C ARG A 39 -9.15 -10.94 19.88
N LYS A 40 -10.28 -10.26 19.63
CA LYS A 40 -11.63 -10.84 19.72
C LYS A 40 -12.06 -11.53 18.43
N THR A 41 -11.61 -11.04 17.26
CA THR A 41 -12.15 -11.43 15.96
C THR A 41 -11.24 -12.34 15.15
N CYS A 42 -9.93 -12.23 15.33
CA CYS A 42 -8.96 -12.99 14.56
C CYS A 42 -9.12 -14.50 14.78
N GLN A 43 -9.07 -15.27 13.69
CA GLN A 43 -9.11 -16.73 13.73
C GLN A 43 -7.72 -17.38 13.76
N SER A 44 -6.66 -16.62 13.49
CA SER A 44 -5.28 -17.11 13.61
C SER A 44 -4.94 -17.39 15.08
N LYS A 45 -4.21 -18.48 15.33
CA LYS A 45 -3.68 -18.83 16.66
C LYS A 45 -2.34 -18.12 16.97
N SER A 46 -1.89 -17.25 16.07
CA SER A 46 -0.72 -16.42 16.25
C SER A 46 -0.95 -15.36 17.35
N ASN A 47 0.11 -14.64 17.70
CA ASN A 47 0.04 -13.45 18.53
C ASN A 47 0.80 -12.29 17.86
N LYS A 48 0.88 -12.32 16.53
CA LYS A 48 1.67 -11.36 15.75
C LYS A 48 0.79 -10.29 15.13
N ILE A 49 1.30 -9.05 15.10
CA ILE A 49 0.78 -7.96 14.27
C ILE A 49 1.94 -7.43 13.43
N VAL A 50 1.73 -7.34 12.11
CA VAL A 50 2.71 -6.78 11.18
C VAL A 50 2.58 -5.26 11.14
N VAL A 51 3.70 -4.54 11.13
CA VAL A 51 3.72 -3.08 10.99
C VAL A 51 4.66 -2.69 9.85
N GLY A 52 4.13 -2.03 8.83
CA GLY A 52 4.88 -1.48 7.70
C GLY A 52 4.59 0.00 7.52
N ARG A 53 5.46 0.75 6.86
CA ARG A 53 5.30 2.19 6.65
C ARG A 53 5.82 2.65 5.30
N ASP A 54 5.25 3.76 4.83
CA ASP A 54 5.88 4.52 3.75
C ASP A 54 7.05 5.39 4.26
N ALA A 55 7.64 6.17 3.35
CA ALA A 55 8.81 6.98 3.66
C ALA A 55 8.51 8.30 4.36
N ARG A 56 7.24 8.64 4.66
CA ARG A 56 6.89 9.94 5.26
C ARG A 56 7.75 10.22 6.49
N ILE A 57 8.14 11.48 6.64
CA ILE A 57 9.03 11.97 7.71
C ILE A 57 8.51 11.57 9.11
N SER A 58 7.19 11.57 9.29
CA SER A 58 6.56 11.18 10.57
C SER A 58 6.53 9.67 10.83
N GLY A 59 6.83 8.85 9.83
CA GLY A 59 6.67 7.39 9.86
C GLY A 59 7.45 6.70 10.97
N GLU A 60 8.69 7.11 11.24
CA GLU A 60 9.51 6.52 12.32
C GLU A 60 8.92 6.77 13.71
N MET A 61 8.39 7.98 13.94
CA MET A 61 7.73 8.35 15.18
C MET A 61 6.44 7.54 15.35
N VAL A 62 5.57 7.53 14.33
CA VAL A 62 4.31 6.78 14.36
C VAL A 62 4.56 5.29 14.61
N ARG A 63 5.53 4.70 13.90
CA ARG A 63 5.95 3.30 14.07
C ARG A 63 6.38 2.99 15.50
N SER A 64 7.15 3.88 16.12
CA SER A 64 7.63 3.68 17.48
C SER A 64 6.49 3.72 18.51
N VAL A 65 5.52 4.63 18.34
CA VAL A 65 4.31 4.70 19.18
C VAL A 65 3.44 3.45 18.98
N VAL A 66 3.20 3.05 17.74
CA VAL A 66 2.41 1.86 17.40
C VAL A 66 3.05 0.60 17.99
N ALA A 67 4.33 0.36 17.72
CA ALA A 67 5.03 -0.83 18.19
C ALA A 67 5.09 -0.90 19.73
N GLY A 68 5.35 0.22 20.40
CA GLY A 68 5.35 0.31 21.86
C GLY A 68 3.97 0.00 22.46
N THR A 69 2.90 0.53 21.84
CA THR A 69 1.52 0.28 22.27
C THR A 69 1.16 -1.20 22.12
N LEU A 70 1.46 -1.80 20.96
CA LEU A 70 1.19 -3.20 20.69
C LEU A 70 1.94 -4.13 21.65
N MET A 71 3.24 -3.89 21.89
CA MET A 71 4.01 -4.64 22.89
C MET A 71 3.42 -4.47 24.30
N GLY A 72 3.04 -3.25 24.67
CA GLY A 72 2.38 -2.97 25.96
C GLY A 72 1.04 -3.69 26.13
N MET A 73 0.41 -4.13 25.03
CA MET A 73 -0.80 -4.96 25.03
C MET A 73 -0.53 -6.46 24.87
N GLY A 74 0.75 -6.87 24.90
CA GLY A 74 1.15 -8.26 24.83
C GLY A 74 1.26 -8.85 23.43
N TRP A 75 1.25 -8.03 22.37
CA TRP A 75 1.41 -8.51 20.99
C TRP A 75 2.88 -8.66 20.58
N GLU A 76 3.16 -9.64 19.72
CA GLU A 76 4.44 -9.74 19.01
C GLU A 76 4.41 -8.84 17.76
N VAL A 77 5.23 -7.81 17.74
CA VAL A 77 5.32 -6.87 16.62
C VAL A 77 6.34 -7.38 15.60
N VAL A 78 5.89 -7.57 14.36
CA VAL A 78 6.76 -7.82 13.20
C VAL A 78 6.87 -6.51 12.43
N ASP A 79 7.95 -5.77 12.66
CA ASP A 79 8.21 -4.50 12.00
C ASP A 79 8.98 -4.72 10.70
N ILE A 80 8.34 -4.40 9.58
CA ILE A 80 8.91 -4.52 8.24
C ILE A 80 9.42 -3.17 7.69
N ASP A 81 9.32 -2.11 8.51
CA ASP A 81 9.80 -0.75 8.24
C ASP A 81 9.33 -0.21 6.88
N LEU A 82 10.24 0.29 6.04
CA LEU A 82 9.94 0.82 4.71
C LEU A 82 9.44 -0.29 3.78
N ALA A 83 8.12 -0.34 3.61
CA ALA A 83 7.42 -1.32 2.81
C ALA A 83 6.20 -0.66 2.15
N SER A 84 5.84 -1.13 0.96
CA SER A 84 4.60 -0.72 0.33
C SER A 84 3.38 -1.27 1.08
N THR A 85 2.23 -0.67 0.84
CA THR A 85 0.92 -1.21 1.25
C THR A 85 0.79 -2.69 0.84
N PRO A 86 0.94 -3.07 -0.45
CA PRO A 86 0.83 -4.48 -0.85
C PRO A 86 1.90 -5.40 -0.23
N THR A 87 3.14 -4.92 0.00
CA THR A 87 4.14 -5.73 0.74
C THR A 87 3.65 -6.03 2.16
N THR A 88 3.04 -5.05 2.84
CA THR A 88 2.55 -5.23 4.21
C THR A 88 1.37 -6.20 4.26
N GLU A 89 0.42 -6.10 3.32
CA GLU A 89 -0.70 -7.04 3.18
C GLU A 89 -0.21 -8.48 2.98
N LEU A 90 0.77 -8.68 2.08
CA LEU A 90 1.41 -9.98 1.88
C LEU A 90 2.16 -10.46 3.11
N ALA A 91 2.86 -9.58 3.83
CA ALA A 91 3.58 -9.94 5.04
C ALA A 91 2.66 -10.46 6.15
N VAL A 92 1.45 -9.89 6.29
CA VAL A 92 0.43 -10.40 7.24
C VAL A 92 0.11 -11.86 6.96
N THR A 93 -0.17 -12.19 5.69
CA THR A 93 -0.53 -13.56 5.29
C THR A 93 0.65 -14.53 5.42
N MET A 94 1.85 -14.13 5.02
CA MET A 94 3.08 -14.93 5.12
C MET A 94 3.46 -15.24 6.58
N GLU A 95 3.21 -14.32 7.51
CA GLU A 95 3.48 -14.51 8.94
C GLU A 95 2.43 -15.35 9.66
N GLY A 96 1.29 -15.61 9.01
CA GLY A 96 0.08 -16.08 9.68
C GLY A 96 -0.34 -15.12 10.80
N ALA A 97 -0.10 -13.82 10.63
CA ALA A 97 -0.32 -12.80 11.64
C ALA A 97 -1.82 -12.63 11.92
N CYS A 98 -2.15 -12.05 13.08
CA CYS A 98 -3.53 -11.75 13.40
C CYS A 98 -4.08 -10.52 12.67
N GLY A 99 -3.17 -9.71 12.11
CA GLY A 99 -3.48 -8.55 11.29
C GLY A 99 -2.23 -7.72 11.04
N GLY A 100 -2.42 -6.53 10.48
CA GLY A 100 -1.36 -5.57 10.26
C GLY A 100 -1.81 -4.11 10.33
N ILE A 101 -0.84 -3.22 10.51
CA ILE A 101 -1.03 -1.77 10.49
C ILE A 101 -0.05 -1.19 9.47
N ILE A 102 -0.57 -0.52 8.44
CA ILE A 102 0.22 0.22 7.46
C ILE A 102 0.22 1.70 7.86
N LEU A 103 1.41 2.27 7.99
CA LEU A 103 1.61 3.66 8.39
C LEU A 103 1.86 4.51 7.16
N THR A 104 0.77 5.05 6.62
CA THR A 104 0.80 5.86 5.39
C THR A 104 -0.50 6.63 5.24
N ALA A 105 -0.42 7.83 4.65
CA ALA A 105 -1.60 8.55 4.14
C ALA A 105 -1.70 8.51 2.60
N SER A 106 -1.14 7.49 1.93
CA SER A 106 -1.17 7.29 0.47
C SER A 106 -0.78 8.55 -0.30
N HIS A 107 -1.65 9.12 -1.12
CA HIS A 107 -1.44 10.33 -1.92
C HIS A 107 -1.62 11.65 -1.16
N ASN A 108 -1.84 11.65 0.16
CA ASN A 108 -1.97 12.91 0.90
C ASN A 108 -0.62 13.64 1.05
N PRO A 109 -0.57 14.97 1.21
CA PRO A 109 0.69 15.71 1.41
C PRO A 109 1.52 15.26 2.63
N LYS A 110 2.82 15.59 2.68
CA LYS A 110 3.80 15.07 3.66
C LYS A 110 3.46 15.26 5.14
N GLN A 111 2.66 16.27 5.48
CA GLN A 111 2.21 16.52 6.86
C GLN A 111 1.16 15.52 7.36
N TRP A 112 0.59 14.71 6.47
CA TRP A 112 -0.39 13.67 6.81
C TRP A 112 0.29 12.34 7.11
N ASN A 113 -0.32 11.56 8.00
CA ASN A 113 -0.07 10.13 8.16
C ASN A 113 -1.38 9.41 8.52
N ALA A 114 -1.40 8.08 8.53
CA ALA A 114 -2.57 7.32 8.92
C ALA A 114 -2.21 5.96 9.54
N LEU A 115 -3.21 5.36 10.17
CA LEU A 115 -3.25 3.95 10.52
C LEU A 115 -4.23 3.26 9.57
N LYS A 116 -3.71 2.56 8.55
CA LYS A 116 -4.48 1.63 7.70
C LYS A 116 -4.47 0.27 8.39
N LEU A 117 -5.65 -0.27 8.70
CA LEU A 117 -5.81 -1.44 9.57
C LEU A 117 -6.21 -2.66 8.75
N LEU A 118 -5.52 -3.78 8.97
CA LEU A 118 -5.71 -5.03 8.24
C LEU A 118 -6.18 -6.17 9.15
N ASN A 119 -6.98 -7.10 8.62
CA ASN A 119 -7.32 -8.39 9.26
C ASN A 119 -6.25 -9.46 8.99
N GLU A 120 -6.45 -10.69 9.47
CA GLU A 120 -5.51 -11.81 9.30
C GLU A 120 -5.32 -12.28 7.84
N ARG A 121 -6.22 -11.88 6.94
CA ARG A 121 -6.11 -12.15 5.50
C ARG A 121 -5.27 -11.09 4.77
N GLY A 122 -4.76 -10.09 5.50
CA GLY A 122 -4.07 -8.96 4.91
C GLY A 122 -5.00 -7.99 4.19
N GLU A 123 -6.31 -8.07 4.42
CA GLU A 123 -7.31 -7.19 3.80
C GLU A 123 -7.65 -6.02 4.73
N PHE A 124 -8.02 -4.87 4.15
CA PHE A 124 -8.60 -3.77 4.90
C PHE A 124 -9.85 -4.19 5.68
N LEU A 125 -10.00 -3.65 6.88
CA LEU A 125 -11.22 -3.82 7.67
C LEU A 125 -12.43 -3.18 6.98
N ASN A 126 -13.56 -3.87 7.02
CA ASN A 126 -14.81 -3.35 6.44
C ASN A 126 -15.46 -2.27 7.33
N ASP A 127 -16.52 -1.64 6.84
CA ASP A 127 -17.23 -0.55 7.55
C ASP A 127 -17.75 -0.95 8.94
N ALA A 128 -18.27 -2.17 9.11
CA ALA A 128 -18.78 -2.64 10.40
C ALA A 128 -17.64 -2.82 11.42
N GLU A 129 -16.52 -3.40 10.97
CA GLU A 129 -15.31 -3.59 11.79
C GLU A 129 -14.68 -2.24 12.17
N GLY A 130 -14.60 -1.32 11.21
CA GLY A 130 -14.12 0.05 11.44
C GLY A 130 -14.97 0.79 12.47
N LYS A 131 -16.30 0.71 12.38
CA LYS A 131 -17.23 1.29 13.38
C LYS A 131 -17.04 0.69 14.76
N GLU A 132 -16.80 -0.61 14.87
CA GLU A 132 -16.53 -1.26 16.16
C GLU A 132 -15.21 -0.78 16.77
N ILE A 133 -14.15 -0.61 15.98
CA ILE A 133 -12.89 -0.02 16.46
C ILE A 133 -13.11 1.40 16.99
N LEU A 134 -13.89 2.23 16.29
CA LEU A 134 -14.20 3.57 16.77
C LEU A 134 -14.99 3.54 18.07
N ARG A 135 -15.92 2.59 18.22
CA ARG A 135 -16.67 2.38 19.47
C ARG A 135 -15.76 1.95 20.62
N ILE A 136 -14.89 0.97 20.40
CA ILE A 136 -13.90 0.51 21.39
C ILE A 136 -12.97 1.65 21.79
N ALA A 137 -12.50 2.45 20.82
CA ALA A 137 -11.66 3.60 21.08
C ALA A 137 -12.38 4.60 21.97
N GLU A 138 -13.62 4.96 21.66
CA GLU A 138 -14.39 5.95 22.42
C GLU A 138 -14.71 5.50 23.84
N ALA A 139 -15.02 4.21 24.03
CA ALA A 139 -15.31 3.62 25.34
C ALA A 139 -14.05 3.23 26.13
N GLU A 140 -12.85 3.36 25.54
CA GLU A 140 -11.58 2.90 26.09
C GLU A 140 -11.59 1.42 26.52
N GLU A 141 -12.28 0.57 25.73
CA GLU A 141 -12.45 -0.85 26.02
C GLU A 141 -11.23 -1.70 25.59
N PHE A 142 -10.06 -1.34 26.08
CA PHE A 142 -8.80 -2.05 25.84
C PHE A 142 -7.99 -2.19 27.12
N ILE A 143 -7.21 -3.27 27.20
CA ILE A 143 -6.45 -3.64 28.41
C ILE A 143 -4.99 -3.82 28.02
N TYR A 144 -4.09 -3.27 28.83
CA TYR A 144 -2.65 -3.45 28.70
C TYR A 144 -2.18 -4.69 29.48
N ALA A 145 -1.09 -5.29 29.03
CA ALA A 145 -0.54 -6.49 29.62
C ALA A 145 0.20 -6.19 30.93
N ASP A 146 0.15 -7.14 31.87
CA ASP A 146 1.03 -7.15 33.04
C ASP A 146 2.50 -7.39 32.63
N ILE A 147 3.42 -7.12 33.54
CA ILE A 147 4.89 -7.19 33.30
C ILE A 147 5.34 -8.53 32.69
N ASP A 148 4.74 -9.65 33.12
CA ASP A 148 5.09 -11.00 32.66
C ASP A 148 4.46 -11.37 31.30
N ARG A 149 3.64 -10.49 30.74
CA ARG A 149 2.90 -10.69 29.48
C ARG A 149 3.14 -9.58 28.46
N ILE A 150 4.17 -8.75 28.66
CA ILE A 150 4.60 -7.78 27.68
C ILE A 150 4.98 -8.51 26.38
N GLY A 151 4.58 -7.92 25.26
CA GLY A 151 4.84 -8.46 23.94
C GLY A 151 6.30 -8.34 23.53
N SER A 152 6.61 -8.81 22.33
CA SER A 152 7.96 -8.76 21.78
C SER A 152 7.99 -7.91 20.51
N TYR A 153 9.20 -7.55 20.09
CA TYR A 153 9.42 -6.82 18.86
C TYR A 153 10.54 -7.50 18.08
N ARG A 154 10.33 -7.71 16.78
CA ARG A 154 11.43 -7.97 15.85
C ARG A 154 11.27 -7.16 14.58
N LYS A 155 12.42 -6.84 13.99
CA LYS A 155 12.52 -6.22 12.68
C LYS A 155 12.83 -7.27 11.62
N ASP A 156 12.11 -7.25 10.50
CA ASP A 156 12.35 -8.15 9.37
C ASP A 156 12.18 -7.42 8.04
N LEU A 157 13.31 -7.08 7.43
CA LEU A 157 13.37 -6.30 6.20
C LEU A 157 13.33 -7.17 4.93
N THR A 158 13.09 -8.47 5.06
CA THR A 158 13.11 -9.41 3.92
C THR A 158 11.82 -9.37 3.08
N TYR A 159 10.77 -8.70 3.56
CA TYR A 159 9.44 -8.75 2.95
C TYR A 159 9.34 -8.10 1.57
N ASN A 160 10.12 -7.05 1.28
CA ASN A 160 10.18 -6.49 -0.07
C ASN A 160 10.68 -7.53 -1.08
N LYS A 161 11.73 -8.28 -0.72
CA LYS A 161 12.26 -9.34 -1.58
C LYS A 161 11.27 -10.51 -1.72
N LYS A 162 10.64 -10.94 -0.63
CA LYS A 162 9.59 -11.99 -0.67
C LYS A 162 8.42 -11.58 -1.57
N HIS A 163 8.02 -10.31 -1.54
CA HIS A 163 7.01 -9.77 -2.44
C HIS A 163 7.48 -9.84 -3.90
N ILE A 164 8.69 -9.35 -4.21
CA ILE A 164 9.25 -9.44 -5.58
C ILE A 164 9.31 -10.90 -6.05
N ASP A 165 9.77 -11.82 -5.21
CA ASP A 165 9.84 -13.24 -5.55
C ASP A 165 8.45 -13.83 -5.85
N ASN A 166 7.41 -13.43 -5.11
CA ASN A 166 6.02 -13.81 -5.42
C ASN A 166 5.53 -13.25 -6.75
N VAL A 167 5.85 -12.00 -7.09
CA VAL A 167 5.48 -11.41 -8.39
C VAL A 167 6.14 -12.18 -9.54
N LEU A 168 7.43 -12.49 -9.40
CA LEU A 168 8.20 -13.24 -10.41
C LEU A 168 7.74 -14.70 -10.56
N ALA A 169 7.06 -15.24 -9.54
CA ALA A 169 6.51 -16.59 -9.56
C ALA A 169 5.10 -16.68 -10.18
N LEU A 170 4.47 -15.56 -10.54
CA LEU A 170 3.17 -15.56 -11.21
C LEU A 170 3.28 -16.13 -12.62
N ASP A 171 2.42 -17.09 -12.98
CA ASP A 171 2.44 -17.80 -14.27
C ASP A 171 2.41 -16.87 -15.49
N LEU A 172 1.80 -15.69 -15.36
CA LEU A 172 1.65 -14.73 -16.45
C LEU A 172 2.80 -13.71 -16.57
N VAL A 173 3.78 -13.78 -15.67
CA VAL A 173 4.98 -12.93 -15.68
C VAL A 173 6.11 -13.64 -16.44
N ASP A 174 6.21 -13.35 -17.73
CA ASP A 174 7.23 -13.92 -18.63
C ASP A 174 8.52 -13.07 -18.59
N THR A 175 9.43 -13.43 -17.68
CA THR A 175 10.71 -12.73 -17.50
C THR A 175 11.64 -12.84 -18.71
N ASP A 176 11.59 -13.95 -19.45
CA ASP A 176 12.40 -14.15 -20.65
C ASP A 176 11.93 -13.25 -21.79
N ALA A 177 10.61 -13.10 -21.97
CA ALA A 177 10.04 -12.17 -22.95
C ALA A 177 10.40 -10.72 -22.63
N ILE A 178 10.29 -10.30 -21.37
CA ILE A 178 10.63 -8.93 -20.93
C ILE A 178 12.11 -8.65 -21.20
N LYS A 179 13.00 -9.57 -20.80
CA LYS A 179 14.44 -9.45 -21.04
C LYS A 179 14.79 -9.38 -22.53
N LYS A 180 14.13 -10.20 -23.36
CA LYS A 180 14.35 -10.23 -24.81
C LYS A 180 13.89 -8.95 -25.50
N ALA A 181 12.84 -8.31 -24.99
CA ALA A 181 12.32 -7.05 -25.52
C ALA A 181 13.29 -5.87 -25.31
N LYS A 182 14.20 -5.96 -24.33
CA LYS A 182 15.20 -4.93 -24.02
C LYS A 182 14.57 -3.56 -23.77
N PHE A 183 13.44 -3.54 -23.06
CA PHE A 183 12.75 -2.31 -22.71
C PHE A 183 13.66 -1.34 -21.95
N ARG A 184 13.49 -0.07 -22.25
CA ARG A 184 13.98 1.06 -21.46
C ARG A 184 12.79 1.60 -20.69
N VAL A 185 12.83 1.52 -19.37
CA VAL A 185 11.72 1.92 -18.50
C VAL A 185 12.13 3.15 -17.73
N ALA A 186 11.20 4.09 -17.55
CA ALA A 186 11.36 5.17 -16.58
C ALA A 186 10.47 4.93 -15.36
N ILE A 187 10.94 5.32 -14.18
CA ILE A 187 10.13 5.27 -12.96
C ILE A 187 10.15 6.59 -12.22
N ASP A 188 9.01 6.96 -11.65
CA ASP A 188 8.87 8.05 -10.70
C ASP A 188 8.30 7.48 -9.39
N CYS A 189 9.08 7.63 -8.31
CA CYS A 189 8.77 7.05 -7.01
C CYS A 189 8.51 8.12 -5.93
N VAL A 190 8.36 9.38 -6.33
CA VAL A 190 7.97 10.54 -5.50
C VAL A 190 8.71 10.68 -4.15
N ASN A 191 9.93 10.18 -4.07
CA ASN A 191 10.76 10.08 -2.86
C ASN A 191 10.16 9.23 -1.73
N SER A 192 9.54 8.09 -2.08
CA SER A 192 9.03 7.12 -1.13
C SER A 192 9.40 5.66 -1.48
N VAL A 193 8.72 4.68 -0.87
CA VAL A 193 9.11 3.26 -0.86
C VAL A 193 9.08 2.58 -2.23
N GLY A 194 8.44 3.20 -3.23
CA GLY A 194 8.58 2.79 -4.63
C GLY A 194 10.03 2.74 -5.08
N GLY A 195 10.85 3.68 -4.59
CA GLY A 195 12.27 3.77 -4.92
C GLY A 195 13.15 2.67 -4.33
N ILE A 196 12.58 1.83 -3.45
CA ILE A 196 13.22 0.62 -2.93
C ILE A 196 12.80 -0.58 -3.80
N ILE A 197 11.49 -0.79 -3.96
CA ILE A 197 10.95 -2.04 -4.51
C ILE A 197 10.95 -2.07 -6.06
N LEU A 198 10.66 -0.95 -6.74
CA LEU A 198 10.59 -0.92 -8.21
C LEU A 198 11.96 -1.15 -8.87
N PRO A 199 13.07 -0.51 -8.43
CA PRO A 199 14.37 -0.76 -9.02
C PRO A 199 14.79 -2.23 -8.99
N GLU A 200 14.63 -2.91 -7.85
CA GLU A 200 14.97 -4.32 -7.71
C GLU A 200 14.04 -5.20 -8.56
N LEU A 201 12.73 -4.92 -8.58
CA LEU A 201 11.78 -5.65 -9.42
C LEU A 201 12.15 -5.55 -10.91
N LEU A 202 12.40 -4.34 -11.42
CA LEU A 202 12.71 -4.13 -12.84
C LEU A 202 14.05 -4.78 -13.24
N GLU A 203 15.05 -4.74 -12.35
CA GLU A 203 16.31 -5.46 -12.55
C GLU A 203 16.07 -6.97 -12.65
N ARG A 204 15.29 -7.54 -11.72
CA ARG A 204 14.96 -8.97 -11.69
C ARG A 204 14.08 -9.42 -12.87
N LEU A 205 13.24 -8.53 -13.40
CA LEU A 205 12.47 -8.73 -14.64
C LEU A 205 13.34 -8.69 -15.91
N GLY A 206 14.61 -8.27 -15.80
CA GLY A 206 15.54 -8.19 -16.94
C GLY A 206 15.37 -6.96 -17.82
N VAL A 207 14.80 -5.87 -17.28
CA VAL A 207 14.69 -4.58 -17.99
C VAL A 207 16.10 -4.04 -18.30
N ALA A 208 16.33 -3.65 -19.55
CA ALA A 208 17.67 -3.34 -20.04
C ALA A 208 18.20 -2.00 -19.53
N HIS A 209 17.32 -1.02 -19.34
CA HIS A 209 17.67 0.30 -18.84
C HIS A 209 16.55 0.87 -17.97
N VAL A 210 16.90 1.44 -16.82
CA VAL A 210 15.93 2.08 -15.91
C VAL A 210 16.35 3.51 -15.63
N GLU A 211 15.57 4.47 -16.11
CA GLU A 211 15.67 5.88 -15.72
C GLU A 211 14.94 6.09 -14.39
N LYS A 212 15.63 6.61 -13.38
CA LYS A 212 15.11 6.70 -12.00
C LYS A 212 14.87 8.14 -11.61
N LEU A 213 13.61 8.52 -11.42
CA LEU A 213 13.22 9.80 -10.83
C LEU A 213 12.76 9.55 -9.39
N TYR A 214 13.23 10.42 -8.49
CA TYR A 214 12.74 10.52 -7.11
C TYR A 214 12.71 9.18 -6.36
N CYS A 215 13.75 8.35 -6.51
CA CYS A 215 13.81 7.02 -5.91
C CYS A 215 14.43 6.97 -4.50
N GLU A 216 15.00 8.08 -4.00
CA GLU A 216 15.51 8.09 -2.63
C GLU A 216 14.35 8.29 -1.64
N PRO A 217 14.07 7.34 -0.73
CA PRO A 217 12.87 7.35 0.11
C PRO A 217 13.03 8.29 1.30
N THR A 218 13.11 9.59 1.05
CA THR A 218 13.34 10.62 2.08
C THR A 218 12.05 11.05 2.78
N GLY A 219 10.88 10.81 2.17
CA GLY A 219 9.61 11.35 2.64
C GLY A 219 9.41 12.84 2.39
N ASP A 220 10.40 13.52 1.79
CA ASP A 220 10.24 14.86 1.24
C ASP A 220 9.86 14.75 -0.24
N PHE A 221 8.56 14.64 -0.48
CA PHE A 221 8.01 14.36 -1.80
C PHE A 221 8.37 15.45 -2.82
N ALA A 222 9.02 15.07 -3.92
CA ALA A 222 9.47 16.00 -4.98
C ALA A 222 8.34 16.80 -5.63
N HIS A 223 7.14 16.22 -5.69
CA HIS A 223 5.92 16.85 -6.16
C HIS A 223 4.74 16.40 -5.31
N ASN A 224 3.54 16.87 -5.64
CA ASN A 224 2.33 16.37 -4.98
C ASN A 224 2.21 14.86 -5.26
N PRO A 225 2.07 14.01 -4.21
CA PRO A 225 2.17 12.56 -4.34
C PRO A 225 1.01 11.87 -5.05
N GLU A 226 -0.06 12.60 -5.38
CA GLU A 226 -1.13 12.05 -6.20
C GLU A 226 -0.69 11.97 -7.68
N PRO A 227 -0.70 10.79 -8.33
CA PRO A 227 -0.14 10.60 -9.67
C PRO A 227 -1.11 11.07 -10.78
N LEU A 228 -1.48 12.35 -10.73
CA LEU A 228 -2.29 13.03 -11.73
C LEU A 228 -1.39 13.77 -12.73
N GLU A 229 -1.80 13.86 -13.99
CA GLU A 229 -1.04 14.51 -15.08
C GLU A 229 -0.38 15.84 -14.68
N LYS A 230 -1.14 16.71 -13.99
CA LYS A 230 -0.67 18.03 -13.50
C LYS A 230 0.56 17.98 -12.58
N ASN A 231 0.82 16.83 -11.94
CA ASN A 231 1.91 16.62 -11.00
C ASN A 231 3.11 15.89 -11.64
N LEU A 232 2.98 15.37 -12.87
CA LEU A 232 3.92 14.42 -13.50
C LEU A 232 4.75 15.05 -14.63
N GLY A 233 4.98 16.36 -14.57
CA GLY A 233 5.66 17.10 -15.63
C GLY A 233 7.05 16.54 -15.98
N ASP A 234 7.86 16.21 -14.97
CA ASP A 234 9.26 15.80 -15.18
C ASP A 234 9.36 14.44 -15.89
N ILE A 235 8.59 13.44 -15.43
CA ILE A 235 8.57 12.12 -16.05
C ILE A 235 7.95 12.17 -17.46
N MET A 236 6.90 12.96 -17.68
CA MET A 236 6.34 13.16 -19.03
C MET A 236 7.33 13.83 -19.99
N ASN A 237 8.09 14.81 -19.51
CA ASN A 237 9.14 15.47 -20.31
C ASN A 237 10.31 14.53 -20.60
N LEU A 238 10.68 13.67 -19.64
CA LEU A 238 11.67 12.61 -19.85
C LEU A 238 11.21 11.65 -20.96
N MET A 239 9.96 11.21 -20.93
CA MET A 239 9.40 10.33 -21.96
C MET A 239 9.45 10.98 -23.35
N LYS A 240 9.04 12.25 -23.48
CA LYS A 240 9.13 13.03 -24.73
C LYS A 240 10.54 13.13 -25.32
N SER A 241 11.58 12.99 -24.49
CA SER A 241 12.96 12.98 -24.96
C SER A 241 13.39 11.68 -25.66
N GLY A 242 12.52 10.66 -25.68
CA GLY A 242 12.74 9.38 -26.35
C GLY A 242 13.70 8.43 -25.61
N LYS A 243 13.95 8.68 -24.31
CA LYS A 243 14.90 7.91 -23.49
C LYS A 243 14.33 6.59 -22.96
N ALA A 244 13.02 6.46 -22.87
CA ALA A 244 12.34 5.27 -22.39
C ALA A 244 11.13 4.93 -23.29
N ASP A 245 10.73 3.67 -23.26
CA ASP A 245 9.63 3.10 -24.04
C ASP A 245 8.31 3.11 -23.26
N VAL A 246 8.37 3.14 -21.92
CA VAL A 246 7.23 3.28 -21.02
C VAL A 246 7.71 3.88 -19.69
N ALA A 247 6.86 4.66 -19.00
CA ALA A 247 7.08 5.03 -17.61
C ALA A 247 6.03 4.46 -16.67
N PHE A 248 6.46 4.18 -15.43
CA PHE A 248 5.61 3.83 -14.31
C PHE A 248 5.77 4.84 -13.18
N VAL A 249 4.66 5.38 -12.71
CA VAL A 249 4.61 6.35 -11.63
C VAL A 249 3.80 5.74 -10.50
N VAL A 250 4.33 5.80 -9.28
CA VAL A 250 3.67 5.24 -8.09
C VAL A 250 3.48 6.32 -7.03
N ASP A 251 2.43 6.17 -6.22
CA ASP A 251 2.20 7.01 -5.06
C ASP A 251 3.06 6.53 -3.85
N PRO A 252 3.09 7.27 -2.72
CA PRO A 252 4.06 7.03 -1.67
C PRO A 252 4.07 5.64 -1.07
N ASP A 253 2.94 4.94 -1.00
CA ASP A 253 2.82 3.58 -0.46
C ASP A 253 2.61 2.51 -1.55
N VAL A 254 2.69 2.89 -2.82
CA VAL A 254 2.76 1.99 -3.98
C VAL A 254 1.53 1.08 -4.08
N ASP A 255 0.35 1.60 -3.72
CA ASP A 255 -0.94 0.96 -4.00
C ASP A 255 -1.57 1.47 -5.30
N ARG A 256 -1.01 2.53 -5.90
CA ARG A 256 -1.40 3.08 -7.21
C ARG A 256 -0.30 2.94 -8.25
N LEU A 257 -0.75 2.85 -9.51
CA LEU A 257 0.11 2.85 -10.69
C LEU A 257 -0.48 3.77 -11.75
N ALA A 258 0.30 4.74 -12.19
CA ALA A 258 0.04 5.48 -13.43
C ALA A 258 1.11 5.15 -14.47
N MET A 259 0.70 5.15 -15.73
CA MET A 259 1.57 4.83 -16.86
C MET A 259 1.71 6.03 -17.78
N VAL A 260 2.89 6.21 -18.36
CA VAL A 260 3.15 7.25 -19.37
C VAL A 260 3.67 6.56 -20.63
N CYS A 261 3.05 6.89 -21.76
CA CYS A 261 3.44 6.41 -23.09
C CYS A 261 4.80 6.99 -23.52
N GLU A 262 5.38 6.40 -24.56
CA GLU A 262 6.64 6.83 -25.17
C GLU A 262 6.64 8.27 -25.69
N ASP A 263 5.46 8.80 -26.04
CA ASP A 263 5.28 10.19 -26.49
C ASP A 263 5.09 11.19 -25.32
N GLY A 264 5.13 10.69 -24.08
CA GLY A 264 4.93 11.43 -22.85
C GLY A 264 3.49 11.81 -22.55
N THR A 265 2.51 11.20 -23.23
CA THR A 265 1.10 11.28 -22.83
C THR A 265 0.78 10.27 -21.73
N MET A 266 -0.18 10.59 -20.86
CA MET A 266 -0.64 9.67 -19.83
C MET A 266 -1.43 8.52 -20.45
N TYR A 267 -1.05 7.29 -20.12
CA TYR A 267 -1.89 6.12 -20.36
C TYR A 267 -2.93 6.06 -19.24
N GLY A 268 -4.11 6.64 -19.49
CA GLY A 268 -5.13 6.91 -18.48
C GLY A 268 -5.49 5.67 -17.64
N GLU A 269 -5.73 5.90 -16.34
CA GLU A 269 -5.97 4.84 -15.34
C GLU A 269 -7.06 3.84 -15.73
N GLU A 270 -8.10 4.33 -16.41
CA GLU A 270 -9.21 3.54 -16.93
C GLU A 270 -8.76 2.47 -17.95
N TYR A 271 -7.74 2.76 -18.75
CA TYR A 271 -7.22 1.83 -19.74
C TYR A 271 -6.21 0.84 -19.14
N THR A 272 -5.48 1.22 -18.10
CA THR A 272 -4.55 0.33 -17.40
C THR A 272 -5.25 -0.94 -16.91
N LEU A 273 -6.36 -0.78 -16.17
CA LEU A 273 -7.15 -1.91 -15.67
C LEU A 273 -7.68 -2.78 -16.82
N VAL A 274 -8.20 -2.15 -17.87
CA VAL A 274 -8.81 -2.84 -19.02
C VAL A 274 -7.77 -3.64 -19.80
N SER A 275 -6.61 -3.07 -20.07
CA SER A 275 -5.54 -3.73 -20.82
C SER A 275 -4.93 -4.91 -20.05
N VAL A 276 -4.72 -4.75 -18.75
CA VAL A 276 -4.26 -5.85 -17.89
C VAL A 276 -5.33 -6.95 -17.80
N ALA A 277 -6.61 -6.59 -17.67
CA ALA A 277 -7.70 -7.56 -17.65
C ALA A 277 -7.84 -8.32 -18.99
N ASP A 278 -7.74 -7.65 -20.14
CA ASP A 278 -7.79 -8.32 -21.46
C ASP A 278 -6.66 -9.35 -21.60
N TYR A 279 -5.45 -9.02 -21.11
CA TYR A 279 -4.34 -9.97 -21.06
C TYR A 279 -4.64 -11.13 -20.11
N ILE A 280 -4.99 -10.89 -18.84
CA ILE A 280 -5.22 -11.96 -17.87
C ILE A 280 -6.36 -12.89 -18.33
N LEU A 281 -7.50 -12.35 -18.75
CA LEU A 281 -8.68 -13.14 -19.14
C LEU A 281 -8.45 -14.02 -20.36
N LYS A 282 -7.53 -13.63 -21.24
CA LYS A 282 -7.12 -14.45 -22.39
C LYS A 282 -6.43 -15.75 -21.96
N HIS A 283 -5.71 -15.73 -20.84
CA HIS A 283 -4.90 -16.85 -20.35
C HIS A 283 -5.58 -17.60 -19.19
N THR A 284 -6.22 -16.86 -18.28
CA THR A 284 -6.87 -17.38 -17.08
C THR A 284 -8.26 -16.74 -16.95
N PRO A 285 -9.28 -17.28 -17.65
CA PRO A 285 -10.63 -16.71 -17.62
C PRO A 285 -11.21 -16.68 -16.20
N GLY A 286 -11.83 -15.56 -15.84
CA GLY A 286 -12.50 -15.37 -14.56
C GLY A 286 -13.42 -14.15 -14.59
N ASN A 287 -14.29 -14.03 -13.59
CA ASN A 287 -15.15 -12.86 -13.47
C ASN A 287 -14.34 -11.63 -13.04
N THR A 288 -14.83 -10.44 -13.39
CA THR A 288 -14.17 -9.17 -13.05
C THR A 288 -15.07 -8.28 -12.21
N VAL A 289 -14.43 -7.36 -11.49
CA VAL A 289 -15.10 -6.32 -10.71
C VAL A 289 -14.37 -4.99 -10.89
N SER A 290 -15.11 -3.90 -10.98
CA SER A 290 -14.60 -2.54 -10.77
C SER A 290 -15.64 -1.70 -10.05
N ASN A 291 -15.23 -0.55 -9.53
CA ASN A 291 -16.17 0.39 -8.95
C ASN A 291 -17.02 1.08 -10.03
N LEU A 292 -18.11 1.73 -9.61
CA LEU A 292 -19.05 2.44 -10.50
C LEU A 292 -18.48 3.67 -11.21
N SER A 293 -17.32 4.18 -10.77
CA SER A 293 -16.64 5.30 -11.43
C SER A 293 -15.76 4.85 -12.59
N SER A 294 -15.38 3.56 -12.63
CA SER A 294 -14.54 3.00 -13.69
C SER A 294 -15.28 2.86 -15.02
N THR A 295 -14.52 2.89 -16.10
CA THR A 295 -14.99 2.75 -17.47
C THR A 295 -15.77 1.44 -17.69
N ARG A 296 -16.80 1.52 -18.53
CA ARG A 296 -17.55 0.35 -18.98
C ARG A 296 -16.72 -0.63 -19.82
N ALA A 297 -15.55 -0.22 -20.29
CA ALA A 297 -14.70 -1.05 -21.14
C ALA A 297 -14.28 -2.38 -20.46
N LEU A 298 -14.13 -2.42 -19.12
CA LEU A 298 -13.83 -3.67 -18.41
C LEU A 298 -14.96 -4.69 -18.56
N ARG A 299 -16.21 -4.24 -18.49
CA ARG A 299 -17.38 -5.09 -18.73
C ARG A 299 -17.37 -5.67 -20.14
N ASP A 300 -17.08 -4.83 -21.13
CA ASP A 300 -17.09 -5.24 -22.53
C ASP A 300 -15.96 -6.24 -22.83
N VAL A 301 -14.76 -6.06 -22.24
CA VAL A 301 -13.65 -7.04 -22.27
C VAL A 301 -14.02 -8.34 -21.55
N SER A 302 -14.70 -8.28 -20.42
CA SER A 302 -15.10 -9.48 -19.66
C SER A 302 -16.10 -10.32 -20.45
N HIS A 303 -17.11 -9.69 -21.06
CA HIS A 303 -18.08 -10.36 -21.91
C HIS A 303 -17.46 -10.94 -23.18
N LYS A 304 -16.43 -10.30 -23.76
CA LYS A 304 -15.68 -10.82 -24.90
C LYS A 304 -15.09 -12.21 -24.63
N TYR A 305 -14.68 -12.49 -23.39
CA TYR A 305 -14.20 -13.82 -22.96
C TYR A 305 -15.30 -14.70 -22.34
N GLY A 306 -16.57 -14.30 -22.44
CA GLY A 306 -17.71 -15.05 -21.90
C GLY A 306 -17.82 -15.00 -20.37
N MET A 307 -17.11 -14.08 -19.71
CA MET A 307 -17.09 -13.94 -18.25
C MET A 307 -18.15 -12.94 -17.77
N GLN A 308 -18.43 -12.95 -16.47
CA GLN A 308 -19.35 -11.98 -15.84
C GLN A 308 -18.58 -10.78 -15.27
N TYR A 309 -19.20 -9.62 -15.36
CA TYR A 309 -18.73 -8.38 -14.75
C TYR A 309 -19.67 -7.95 -13.63
N HIS A 310 -19.09 -7.52 -12.52
CA HIS A 310 -19.80 -6.94 -11.39
C HIS A 310 -19.32 -5.51 -11.13
N ALA A 311 -20.23 -4.62 -10.73
CA ALA A 311 -19.88 -3.29 -10.27
C ALA A 311 -19.99 -3.20 -8.74
N SER A 312 -19.03 -2.52 -8.11
CA SER A 312 -19.09 -2.17 -6.69
C SER A 312 -19.29 -0.66 -6.49
N ALA A 313 -19.70 -0.27 -5.28
CA ALA A 313 -19.57 1.13 -4.88
C ALA A 313 -18.09 1.56 -4.88
N VAL A 314 -17.84 2.86 -4.89
CA VAL A 314 -16.50 3.41 -4.62
C VAL A 314 -16.23 3.30 -3.13
N GLY A 315 -15.13 2.66 -2.76
CA GLY A 315 -14.71 2.47 -1.37
C GLY A 315 -14.63 1.00 -0.98
#